data_AF-A0A485KVX0-F1
#
_entry.id   AF-A0A485KVX0-F1
#
_cell.length_a   1.000
_cell.length_b   1.000
_cell.length_c   1.000
_cell.angle_alpha   90.00
_cell.angle_beta   90.00
_cell.angle_gamma   90.00
#
_symmetry.space_group_name_H-M   'P 1'
#
loop_
_entity.id
_entity.type
_entity.pdbx_description
1 polymer ?
#
loop_
_entity_poly.entity_id
_entity_poly.type
_entity_poly.pdbx_seq_one_letter_code
_entity_poly.pdbx_strand_id
1 'polypeptide(L)'
;MHAPLYSLALLATAAFASSPGCPYLNWTDVTAIQTFNDKGESEIVDRNCNVLPISTLFQAIGDIQNSTTTRIEYTNMPWLVDVERATWPRAMTSLTLQNVGVKSLQCAWPPDMGSLMLSNMAIDALPANLPKDAMRIKLENATVAHTASIAAMRPTLLALWVIKNLELENTDYGGLQILDISSSHVKSISNVQLKNMTILNLFNATIESIRGMQIRDLNEVWLTNTHIFNWSMDDTTFNVLNSIVEKHDDSGTAPRGYQLQDSSMMFDKSLCDKQSGALKTLWTQANMTVCVLAQPSIGSNTGVIIPASAASVVVLAGLLLLVYRKKAAAMKPEHPEFLSLEAKSTN
;
A
#
# COMPACT_ATOMS: atom_id res chain seq x y z
N MET A 1 34.99 -49.81 54.86
CA MET A 1 33.96 -49.55 53.83
C MET A 1 34.40 -48.34 53.03
N HIS A 2 34.92 -48.55 51.83
CA HIS A 2 35.43 -47.51 50.93
C HIS A 2 34.53 -47.44 49.71
N ALA A 3 33.97 -46.26 49.44
CA ALA A 3 33.21 -45.98 48.22
C ALA A 3 34.14 -45.28 47.21
N PRO A 4 34.14 -45.67 45.92
CA PRO A 4 34.97 -45.02 44.91
C PRO A 4 34.30 -43.74 44.39
N LEU A 5 35.10 -42.66 44.36
CA LEU A 5 34.81 -41.41 43.67
C LEU A 5 35.00 -41.61 42.16
N TYR A 6 33.91 -41.51 41.39
CA TYR A 6 33.97 -41.44 39.94
C TYR A 6 34.17 -39.98 39.50
N SER A 7 35.38 -39.65 39.05
CA SER A 7 35.66 -38.40 38.33
C SER A 7 35.10 -38.47 36.91
N LEU A 8 33.97 -37.79 36.68
CA LEU A 8 33.45 -37.51 35.35
C LEU A 8 34.26 -36.35 34.74
N ALA A 9 35.14 -36.67 33.80
CA ALA A 9 35.80 -35.68 32.96
C ALA A 9 34.79 -35.15 31.92
N LEU A 10 34.37 -33.89 32.07
CA LEU A 10 33.67 -33.16 31.02
C LEU A 10 34.68 -32.86 29.90
N LEU A 11 34.59 -33.58 28.79
CA LEU A 11 35.22 -33.19 27.52
C LEU A 11 34.38 -32.06 26.91
N ALA A 12 34.83 -30.82 27.09
CA ALA A 12 34.32 -29.68 26.34
C ALA A 12 34.83 -29.78 24.89
N THR A 13 34.05 -30.40 24.01
CA THR A 13 34.24 -30.24 22.56
C THR A 13 33.88 -28.80 22.20
N ALA A 14 34.90 -27.96 22.01
CA ALA A 14 34.76 -26.70 21.30
C ALA A 14 34.38 -27.04 19.85
N ALA A 15 33.08 -27.08 19.57
CA ALA A 15 32.60 -27.04 18.20
C ALA A 15 33.02 -25.66 17.66
N PHE A 16 34.05 -25.64 16.82
CA PHE A 16 34.27 -24.51 15.94
C PHE A 16 33.04 -24.45 15.04
N ALA A 17 32.06 -23.64 15.41
CA ALA A 17 31.02 -23.23 14.48
C ALA A 17 31.76 -22.64 13.28
N SER A 18 31.80 -23.39 12.18
CA SER A 18 32.27 -22.87 10.91
C SER A 18 31.59 -21.53 10.73
N SER A 19 32.37 -20.45 10.67
CA SER A 19 31.84 -19.12 10.43
C SER A 19 30.83 -19.27 9.28
N PRO A 20 29.53 -19.04 9.53
CA PRO A 20 28.52 -19.24 8.49
C PRO A 20 28.99 -18.43 7.30
N GLY A 21 29.22 -19.10 6.16
CA GLY A 21 29.80 -18.46 4.98
C GLY A 21 29.04 -17.18 4.63
N CYS A 22 29.75 -16.22 4.01
CA CYS A 22 29.18 -14.90 3.73
C CYS A 22 27.79 -15.01 3.07
N PRO A 23 26.72 -14.43 3.67
CA PRO A 23 25.35 -14.61 3.20
C PRO A 23 25.10 -13.95 1.83
N TYR A 24 26.03 -13.11 1.38
CA TYR A 24 25.92 -12.30 0.18
C TYR A 24 26.55 -12.92 -1.07
N LEU A 25 27.14 -14.12 -0.98
CA LEU A 25 27.87 -14.75 -2.10
C LEU A 25 27.03 -14.90 -3.38
N ASN A 26 25.71 -15.10 -3.23
CA ASN A 26 24.79 -15.28 -4.34
C ASN A 26 24.21 -13.96 -4.89
N TRP A 27 24.58 -12.81 -4.32
CA TRP A 27 24.08 -11.50 -4.76
C TRP A 27 24.93 -11.02 -5.95
N THR A 28 24.74 -11.63 -7.11
CA THR A 28 25.59 -11.42 -8.29
C THR A 28 25.45 -10.04 -8.94
N ASP A 29 24.37 -9.31 -8.63
CA ASP A 29 24.01 -8.03 -9.23
C ASP A 29 24.42 -6.80 -8.39
N VAL A 30 25.13 -7.01 -7.27
CA VAL A 30 25.58 -5.95 -6.36
C VAL A 30 27.01 -6.21 -5.90
N THR A 31 27.78 -5.13 -5.71
CA THR A 31 29.20 -5.21 -5.34
C THR A 31 29.52 -4.61 -3.97
N ALA A 32 28.63 -3.76 -3.44
CA ALA A 32 28.79 -3.11 -2.15
C ALA A 32 27.45 -3.14 -1.38
N ILE A 33 27.48 -3.63 -0.15
CA ILE A 33 26.31 -3.94 0.66
C ILE A 33 26.48 -3.28 2.02
N GLN A 34 25.52 -2.47 2.45
CA GLN A 34 25.51 -1.95 3.80
C GLN A 34 25.08 -3.06 4.77
N THR A 35 25.85 -3.26 5.83
CA THR A 35 25.58 -4.23 6.92
C THR A 35 25.97 -3.61 8.25
N PHE A 36 25.71 -4.31 9.36
CA PHE A 36 26.25 -3.94 10.67
C PHE A 36 27.28 -4.98 11.12
N ASN A 37 28.38 -4.53 11.72
CA ASN A 37 29.39 -5.43 12.28
C ASN A 37 28.95 -5.97 13.66
N ASP A 38 29.76 -6.84 14.26
CA ASP A 38 29.49 -7.46 15.58
C ASP A 38 29.35 -6.44 16.73
N LYS A 39 29.79 -5.19 16.53
CA LYS A 39 29.66 -4.09 17.49
C LYS A 39 28.40 -3.26 17.25
N GLY A 40 27.60 -3.58 16.24
CA GLY A 40 26.43 -2.81 15.84
C GLY A 40 26.79 -1.49 15.12
N GLU A 41 27.99 -1.39 14.55
CA GLU A 41 28.39 -0.24 13.74
C GLU A 41 28.08 -0.51 12.26
N SER A 42 27.59 0.49 11.54
CA SER A 42 27.38 0.37 10.10
C SER A 42 28.71 0.19 9.39
N GLU A 43 28.78 -0.81 8.51
CA GLU A 43 29.90 -1.05 7.61
C GLU A 43 29.39 -1.35 6.20
N ILE A 44 30.31 -1.33 5.23
CA ILE A 44 30.02 -1.70 3.85
C ILE A 44 30.91 -2.88 3.53
N VAL A 45 30.32 -3.93 2.97
CA VAL A 45 31.03 -5.15 2.60
C VAL A 45 30.81 -5.47 1.13
N ASP A 46 31.74 -6.21 0.54
CA ASP A 46 31.50 -6.87 -0.74
C ASP A 46 30.71 -8.19 -0.57
N ARG A 47 30.43 -8.87 -1.68
CA ARG A 47 29.72 -10.16 -1.68
C ARG A 47 30.45 -11.30 -0.98
N ASN A 48 31.75 -11.15 -0.70
CA ASN A 48 32.57 -12.11 0.04
C ASN A 48 32.75 -11.67 1.51
N CYS A 49 32.02 -10.64 1.96
CA CYS A 49 32.09 -10.07 3.29
C CYS A 49 33.45 -9.42 3.60
N ASN A 50 34.19 -8.99 2.57
CA ASN A 50 35.35 -8.14 2.78
C ASN A 50 34.86 -6.71 3.08
N VAL A 51 35.32 -6.13 4.19
CA VAL A 51 35.00 -4.75 4.55
C VAL A 51 35.61 -3.79 3.53
N LEU A 52 34.78 -2.93 2.96
CA LEU A 52 35.12 -1.89 2.02
C LEU A 52 35.30 -0.55 2.76
N PRO A 53 35.97 0.46 2.15
CA PRO A 53 36.04 1.79 2.71
C PRO A 53 34.64 2.34 3.01
N ILE A 54 34.48 3.04 4.14
CA ILE A 54 33.18 3.62 4.54
C ILE A 54 32.64 4.66 3.55
N SER A 55 33.50 5.21 2.69
CA SER A 55 33.14 6.12 1.59
C SER A 55 32.59 5.41 0.36
N THR A 56 32.55 4.08 0.33
CA THR A 56 32.03 3.30 -0.79
C THR A 56 30.52 3.51 -0.90
N LEU A 57 30.01 3.77 -2.11
CA LEU A 57 28.57 3.82 -2.34
C LEU A 57 28.03 2.39 -2.36
N PHE A 58 27.14 2.05 -1.43
CA PHE A 58 26.52 0.73 -1.39
C PHE A 58 25.32 0.67 -2.32
N GLN A 59 25.08 -0.49 -2.91
CA GLN A 59 24.01 -0.74 -3.88
C GLN A 59 22.86 -1.55 -3.28
N ALA A 60 23.07 -2.13 -2.09
CA ALA A 60 22.06 -2.91 -1.39
C ALA A 60 22.18 -2.78 0.12
N ILE A 61 21.08 -3.07 0.82
CA ILE A 61 21.05 -3.23 2.27
C ILE A 61 21.05 -4.73 2.57
N GLY A 62 22.02 -5.17 3.38
CA GLY A 62 22.22 -6.54 3.81
C GLY A 62 21.48 -6.87 5.11
N ASP A 63 22.16 -7.61 5.98
CA ASP A 63 21.69 -7.91 7.32
C ASP A 63 22.04 -6.79 8.32
N ILE A 64 21.00 -6.13 8.81
CA ILE A 64 21.10 -5.12 9.86
C ILE A 64 20.20 -5.47 11.05
N GLN A 65 19.80 -6.74 11.17
CA GLN A 65 18.78 -7.20 12.13
C GLN A 65 19.18 -7.03 13.60
N ASN A 66 20.49 -7.08 13.86
CA ASN A 66 21.08 -6.99 15.20
C ASN A 66 21.21 -5.54 15.68
N SER A 67 20.92 -4.55 14.83
CA SER A 67 20.87 -3.16 15.25
C SER A 67 19.73 -2.94 16.26
N THR A 68 19.97 -2.09 17.25
CA THR A 68 18.94 -1.61 18.19
C THR A 68 18.23 -0.36 17.68
N THR A 69 18.58 0.10 16.48
CA THR A 69 18.00 1.28 15.85
C THR A 69 16.51 1.07 15.56
N THR A 70 15.68 1.97 16.09
CA THR A 70 14.22 1.95 15.87
C THR A 70 13.79 2.78 14.65
N ARG A 71 14.63 3.72 14.21
CA ARG A 71 14.38 4.62 13.07
C ARG A 71 15.52 4.54 12.07
N ILE A 72 15.21 4.10 10.86
CA ILE A 72 16.16 4.08 9.75
C ILE A 72 15.80 5.17 8.75
N GLU A 73 16.81 5.86 8.26
CA GLU A 73 16.66 6.95 7.33
C GLU A 73 17.73 6.88 6.25
N TYR A 74 17.30 6.85 4.99
CA TYR A 74 18.15 6.95 3.82
C TYR A 74 17.78 8.21 3.05
N THR A 75 18.75 9.11 2.89
CA THR A 75 18.55 10.41 2.24
C THR A 75 19.56 10.63 1.12
N ASN A 76 19.11 11.27 0.04
CA ASN A 76 19.95 11.78 -1.05
C ASN A 76 20.89 10.73 -1.65
N MET A 77 20.33 9.57 -2.01
CA MET A 77 21.05 8.51 -2.71
C MET A 77 20.67 8.55 -4.19
N PRO A 78 21.46 9.24 -5.05
CA PRO A 78 21.14 9.41 -6.47
C PRO A 78 21.26 8.11 -7.28
N TRP A 79 21.68 7.01 -6.66
CA TRP A 79 21.75 5.69 -7.27
C TRP A 79 20.63 4.78 -6.75
N LEU A 80 20.39 3.67 -7.46
CA LEU A 80 19.40 2.68 -7.04
C LEU A 80 19.94 1.84 -5.88
N VAL A 81 19.13 1.71 -4.83
CA VAL A 81 19.39 0.84 -3.68
C VAL A 81 18.43 -0.35 -3.74
N ASP A 82 19.00 -1.55 -3.66
CA ASP A 82 18.24 -2.79 -3.47
C ASP A 82 17.92 -2.97 -1.98
N VAL A 83 16.63 -2.88 -1.66
CA VAL A 83 16.11 -3.10 -0.31
C VAL A 83 15.30 -4.39 -0.21
N GLU A 84 15.14 -5.13 -1.31
CA GLU A 84 14.32 -6.34 -1.39
C GLU A 84 14.87 -7.45 -0.50
N ARG A 85 16.20 -7.53 -0.44
CA ARG A 85 16.95 -8.54 0.32
C ARG A 85 17.38 -8.08 1.71
N ALA A 86 16.94 -6.90 2.15
CA ALA A 86 17.30 -6.34 3.43
C ALA A 86 16.74 -7.19 4.58
N THR A 87 17.57 -7.44 5.60
CA THR A 87 17.09 -7.98 6.89
C THR A 87 17.08 -6.85 7.90
N TRP A 88 15.90 -6.29 8.13
CA TRP A 88 15.71 -5.10 8.95
C TRP A 88 15.85 -5.37 10.46
N PRO A 89 16.19 -4.36 11.28
CA PRO A 89 16.23 -4.48 12.73
C PRO A 89 14.89 -4.90 13.28
N ARG A 90 14.89 -5.86 14.23
CA ARG A 90 13.63 -6.32 14.85
C ARG A 90 12.91 -5.21 15.61
N ALA A 91 13.67 -4.26 16.16
CA ALA A 91 13.14 -3.11 16.87
C ALA A 91 12.77 -1.93 15.94
N MET A 92 12.92 -2.05 14.61
CA MET A 92 12.62 -0.97 13.68
C MET A 92 11.12 -0.68 13.66
N THR A 93 10.77 0.54 14.07
CA THR A 93 9.39 1.05 14.05
C THR A 93 9.14 2.03 12.91
N SER A 94 10.19 2.59 12.29
CA SER A 94 10.08 3.60 11.23
C SER A 94 11.17 3.48 10.17
N LEU A 95 10.76 3.60 8.91
CA LEU A 95 11.65 3.76 7.75
C LEU A 95 11.32 5.05 7.00
N THR A 96 12.34 5.86 6.72
CA THR A 96 12.26 7.03 5.84
C THR A 96 13.18 6.85 4.65
N LEU A 97 12.64 6.97 3.44
CA LEU A 97 13.38 7.01 2.18
C LEU A 97 13.12 8.37 1.53
N GLN A 98 14.14 9.22 1.42
CA GLN A 98 14.02 10.57 0.85
C GLN A 98 15.03 10.77 -0.27
N ASN A 99 14.56 11.05 -1.49
CA ASN A 99 15.42 11.20 -2.65
C ASN A 99 16.35 9.97 -2.82
N VAL A 100 15.73 8.79 -2.75
CA VAL A 100 16.38 7.48 -2.91
C VAL A 100 15.67 6.74 -4.02
N GLY A 101 16.43 6.25 -5.00
CA GLY A 101 15.89 5.32 -5.98
C GLY A 101 15.86 3.90 -5.39
N VAL A 102 14.72 3.22 -5.43
CA VAL A 102 14.62 1.80 -5.02
C VAL A 102 14.09 0.95 -6.16
N LYS A 103 14.66 -0.24 -6.36
CA LYS A 103 14.17 -1.17 -7.39
C LYS A 103 12.78 -1.70 -7.05
N SER A 104 12.58 -2.07 -5.78
CA SER A 104 11.38 -2.72 -5.26
C SER A 104 11.31 -2.48 -3.76
N LEU A 105 10.10 -2.41 -3.21
CA LEU A 105 9.85 -2.37 -1.76
C LEU A 105 9.33 -3.71 -1.22
N GLN A 106 9.37 -4.78 -2.02
CA GLN A 106 8.86 -6.11 -1.66
C GLN A 106 9.84 -6.88 -0.76
N CYS A 107 10.06 -6.39 0.47
CA CYS A 107 10.96 -7.01 1.43
C CYS A 107 10.21 -7.61 2.64
N ALA A 108 10.91 -8.34 3.49
CA ALA A 108 10.36 -8.83 4.75
C ALA A 108 10.31 -7.70 5.80
N TRP A 109 9.16 -7.06 5.95
CA TRP A 109 8.98 -5.96 6.91
C TRP A 109 8.97 -6.47 8.36
N PRO A 110 9.60 -5.75 9.31
CA PRO A 110 9.47 -6.04 10.73
C PRO A 110 7.99 -5.97 11.15
N PRO A 111 7.52 -6.91 12.00
CA PRO A 111 6.13 -6.96 12.41
C PRO A 111 5.68 -5.71 13.18
N ASP A 112 6.62 -5.08 13.91
CA ASP A 112 6.37 -3.88 14.71
C ASP A 112 6.62 -2.56 13.95
N MET A 113 6.88 -2.62 12.64
CA MET A 113 7.06 -1.41 11.83
C MET A 113 5.72 -0.68 11.71
N GLY A 114 5.67 0.54 12.27
CA GLY A 114 4.45 1.35 12.32
C GLY A 114 4.48 2.60 11.43
N SER A 115 5.58 2.90 10.76
CA SER A 115 5.73 4.10 9.95
C SER A 115 6.60 3.91 8.71
N LEU A 116 6.10 4.32 7.55
CA LEU A 116 6.83 4.41 6.30
C LEU A 116 6.66 5.80 5.69
N MET A 117 7.77 6.49 5.44
CA MET A 117 7.79 7.77 4.75
C MET A 117 8.61 7.66 3.46
N LEU A 118 7.97 7.98 2.34
CA LEU A 118 8.58 7.98 1.01
C LEU A 118 8.50 9.40 0.45
N SER A 119 9.64 10.04 0.24
CA SER A 119 9.72 11.45 -0.13
C SER A 119 10.60 11.66 -1.35
N ASN A 120 10.14 12.48 -2.31
CA ASN A 120 10.91 12.87 -3.51
C ASN A 120 11.48 11.67 -4.29
N MET A 121 10.64 10.67 -4.58
CA MET A 121 11.07 9.44 -5.25
C MET A 121 10.02 8.92 -6.22
N ALA A 122 10.45 8.03 -7.13
CA ALA A 122 9.57 7.26 -7.98
C ALA A 122 9.67 5.78 -7.58
N ILE A 123 8.53 5.14 -7.39
CA ILE A 123 8.43 3.72 -7.10
C ILE A 123 7.47 3.05 -8.06
N ASP A 124 7.71 1.78 -8.34
CA ASP A 124 6.83 1.02 -9.21
C ASP A 124 5.49 0.73 -8.52
N ALA A 125 5.55 0.16 -7.31
CA ALA A 125 4.40 -0.20 -6.50
C ALA A 125 4.73 -0.14 -5.01
N LEU A 126 3.72 0.12 -4.19
CA LEU A 126 3.78 -0.06 -2.75
C LEU A 126 3.68 -1.56 -2.39
N PRO A 127 4.35 -2.00 -1.34
CA PRO A 127 4.34 -3.41 -0.93
C PRO A 127 2.99 -3.81 -0.34
N ALA A 128 2.47 -4.96 -0.76
CA ALA A 128 1.20 -5.51 -0.26
C ALA A 128 1.34 -6.19 1.11
N ASN A 129 2.57 -6.47 1.53
CA ASN A 129 2.92 -7.19 2.76
C ASN A 129 3.35 -6.24 3.90
N LEU A 130 3.01 -4.95 3.83
CA LEU A 130 3.20 -4.04 4.97
C LEU A 130 2.42 -4.55 6.20
N PRO A 131 2.95 -4.34 7.42
CA PRO A 131 2.19 -4.56 8.64
C PRO A 131 0.84 -3.84 8.55
N LYS A 132 -0.24 -4.56 8.88
CA LYS A 132 -1.61 -4.05 8.71
C LYS A 132 -2.05 -3.22 9.91
N ASP A 133 -1.53 -3.54 11.09
CA ASP A 133 -1.97 -2.93 12.33
C ASP A 133 -1.16 -1.66 12.62
N ALA A 134 -1.86 -0.55 12.88
CA ALA A 134 -1.28 0.75 13.26
C ALA A 134 -0.31 1.42 12.25
N MET A 135 -0.21 0.91 11.02
CA MET A 135 0.73 1.42 10.02
C MET A 135 0.37 2.83 9.55
N ARG A 136 1.35 3.73 9.58
CA ARG A 136 1.27 5.11 9.10
C ARG A 136 2.08 5.24 7.81
N ILE A 137 1.45 5.70 6.74
CA ILE A 137 2.09 5.84 5.44
C ILE A 137 2.05 7.30 5.02
N LYS A 138 3.23 7.84 4.69
CA LYS A 138 3.39 9.20 4.19
C LYS A 138 4.08 9.15 2.82
N LEU A 139 3.39 9.66 1.81
CA LEU A 139 3.92 9.82 0.46
C LEU A 139 4.03 11.31 0.18
N GLU A 140 5.25 11.80 -0.06
CA GLU A 140 5.52 13.22 -0.31
C GLU A 140 6.26 13.39 -1.64
N ASN A 141 5.66 14.10 -2.60
CA ASN A 141 6.22 14.26 -3.93
C ASN A 141 6.71 12.91 -4.51
N ALA A 142 5.93 11.86 -4.27
CA ALA A 142 6.23 10.51 -4.67
C ALA A 142 5.38 10.14 -5.89
N THR A 143 5.99 9.50 -6.88
CA THR A 143 5.27 8.94 -8.03
C THR A 143 5.17 7.43 -7.84
N VAL A 144 3.95 6.89 -7.84
CA VAL A 144 3.68 5.44 -7.79
C VAL A 144 3.13 5.02 -9.15
N ALA A 145 3.90 4.24 -9.91
CA ALA A 145 3.51 3.86 -11.27
C ALA A 145 2.22 3.01 -11.27
N HIS A 146 2.11 2.07 -10.33
CA HIS A 146 0.94 1.23 -10.13
C HIS A 146 0.09 1.77 -8.96
N THR A 147 -0.77 2.74 -9.23
CA THR A 147 -1.65 3.37 -8.21
C THR A 147 -2.55 2.38 -7.48
N ALA A 148 -2.92 1.26 -8.12
CA ALA A 148 -3.65 0.15 -7.49
C ALA A 148 -2.93 -0.46 -6.27
N SER A 149 -1.61 -0.31 -6.16
CA SER A 149 -0.86 -0.71 -4.97
C SER A 149 -1.16 0.16 -3.75
N ILE A 150 -1.53 1.44 -3.94
CA ILE A 150 -1.97 2.32 -2.85
C ILE A 150 -3.26 1.75 -2.23
N ALA A 151 -4.18 1.32 -3.09
CA ALA A 151 -5.44 0.68 -2.72
C ALA A 151 -5.28 -0.65 -1.97
N ALA A 152 -4.20 -1.39 -2.21
CA ALA A 152 -3.96 -2.67 -1.54
C ALA A 152 -3.57 -2.51 -0.07
N MET A 153 -3.12 -1.31 0.33
CA MET A 153 -2.68 -1.04 1.69
C MET A 153 -3.86 -0.80 2.63
N ARG A 154 -3.66 -1.04 3.93
CA ARG A 154 -4.67 -0.78 4.98
C ARG A 154 -4.08 -0.01 6.16
N PRO A 155 -3.52 1.20 5.93
CA PRO A 155 -2.92 1.97 7.01
C PRO A 155 -4.00 2.56 7.94
N THR A 156 -3.60 2.92 9.16
CA THR A 156 -4.43 3.74 10.06
C THR A 156 -4.29 5.23 9.76
N LEU A 157 -3.17 5.65 9.15
CA LEU A 157 -2.95 7.00 8.65
C LEU A 157 -2.38 6.95 7.25
N LEU A 158 -3.00 7.67 6.32
CA LEU A 158 -2.52 7.87 4.96
C LEU A 158 -2.37 9.36 4.70
N ALA A 159 -1.13 9.82 4.54
CA ALA A 159 -0.81 11.20 4.18
C ALA A 159 -0.23 11.25 2.76
N LEU A 160 -0.84 12.06 1.91
CA LEU A 160 -0.54 12.19 0.48
C LEU A 160 -0.24 13.66 0.19
N TRP A 161 1.05 13.99 0.08
CA TRP A 161 1.53 15.35 -0.06
C TRP A 161 2.18 15.56 -1.42
N VAL A 162 1.81 16.62 -2.13
CA VAL A 162 2.40 16.97 -3.43
C VAL A 162 2.25 15.82 -4.46
N ILE A 163 1.15 15.08 -4.40
CA ILE A 163 0.86 13.99 -5.34
C ILE A 163 0.11 14.54 -6.54
N LYS A 164 0.60 14.22 -7.74
CA LYS A 164 0.00 14.63 -9.01
C LYS A 164 -0.91 13.54 -9.54
N ASN A 165 -2.09 13.92 -10.04
CA ASN A 165 -3.05 13.02 -10.68
C ASN A 165 -3.41 11.81 -9.80
N LEU A 166 -3.64 12.07 -8.51
CA LEU A 166 -4.03 11.00 -7.57
C LEU A 166 -5.40 10.42 -7.96
N GLU A 167 -5.48 9.09 -8.01
CA GLU A 167 -6.72 8.34 -8.19
C GLU A 167 -6.85 7.34 -7.05
N LEU A 168 -7.95 7.40 -6.29
CA LEU A 168 -8.29 6.46 -5.24
C LEU A 168 -9.60 5.78 -5.61
N GLU A 169 -9.53 4.54 -6.09
CA GLU A 169 -10.71 3.87 -6.65
C GLU A 169 -10.93 2.46 -6.10
N ASN A 170 -12.20 2.09 -5.91
CA ASN A 170 -12.64 0.71 -5.62
C ASN A 170 -11.92 0.06 -4.43
N THR A 171 -11.77 0.81 -3.34
CA THR A 171 -10.94 0.41 -2.20
C THR A 171 -11.71 0.43 -0.89
N ASP A 172 -11.44 -0.55 -0.02
CA ASP A 172 -11.91 -0.55 1.37
C ASP A 172 -10.77 -0.17 2.31
N TYR A 173 -10.78 1.09 2.76
CA TYR A 173 -9.93 1.64 3.81
C TYR A 173 -10.66 1.63 5.16
N GLY A 174 -11.43 0.59 5.46
CA GLY A 174 -12.20 0.48 6.69
C GLY A 174 -11.38 0.60 7.97
N GLY A 175 -10.06 0.37 7.93
CA GLY A 175 -9.15 0.59 9.08
C GLY A 175 -8.50 1.98 9.16
N LEU A 176 -8.68 2.83 8.13
CA LEU A 176 -8.07 4.16 8.07
C LEU A 176 -8.78 5.10 9.03
N GLN A 177 -8.02 5.75 9.90
CA GLN A 177 -8.51 6.73 10.87
C GLN A 177 -8.26 8.16 10.38
N ILE A 178 -7.12 8.40 9.72
CA ILE A 178 -6.70 9.72 9.26
C ILE A 178 -6.37 9.68 7.78
N LEU A 179 -7.08 10.49 6.99
CA LEU A 179 -6.73 10.78 5.60
C LEU A 179 -6.29 12.24 5.51
N ASP A 180 -5.04 12.45 5.09
CA ASP A 180 -4.46 13.77 4.88
C ASP A 180 -4.02 13.89 3.42
N ILE A 181 -4.60 14.84 2.68
CA ILE A 181 -4.21 15.16 1.32
C ILE A 181 -3.82 16.64 1.28
N SER A 182 -2.55 16.90 0.98
CA SER A 182 -2.00 18.25 0.99
C SER A 182 -1.31 18.59 -0.33
N SER A 183 -1.50 19.81 -0.82
CA SER A 183 -0.80 20.37 -2.00
C SER A 183 -0.87 19.46 -3.24
N SER A 184 -2.00 18.77 -3.42
CA SER A 184 -2.15 17.67 -4.39
C SER A 184 -3.27 17.93 -5.39
N HIS A 185 -3.14 17.34 -6.58
CA HIS A 185 -4.21 17.31 -7.59
C HIS A 185 -4.80 15.90 -7.64
N VAL A 186 -6.05 15.76 -7.18
CA VAL A 186 -6.79 14.50 -7.11
C VAL A 186 -7.78 14.44 -8.26
N LYS A 187 -7.59 13.48 -9.16
CA LYS A 187 -8.47 13.28 -10.31
C LYS A 187 -9.77 12.58 -9.91
N SER A 188 -9.69 11.55 -9.09
CA SER A 188 -10.88 10.84 -8.62
C SER A 188 -10.71 10.21 -7.25
N ILE A 189 -11.77 10.29 -6.45
CA ILE A 189 -12.01 9.41 -5.30
C ILE A 189 -13.33 8.70 -5.58
N SER A 190 -13.29 7.40 -5.92
CA SER A 190 -14.44 6.68 -6.43
C SER A 190 -14.64 5.33 -5.74
N ASN A 191 -15.83 5.06 -5.20
CA ASN A 191 -16.16 3.77 -4.55
C ASN A 191 -15.18 3.42 -3.41
N VAL A 192 -14.86 4.40 -2.56
CA VAL A 192 -13.93 4.24 -1.44
C VAL A 192 -14.71 4.14 -0.12
N GLN A 193 -14.39 3.13 0.70
CA GLN A 193 -14.99 2.94 2.01
C GLN A 193 -14.03 3.43 3.11
N LEU A 194 -14.45 4.44 3.87
CA LEU A 194 -13.72 5.13 4.94
C LEU A 194 -14.49 5.01 6.27
N LYS A 195 -14.87 3.78 6.64
CA LYS A 195 -15.81 3.53 7.73
C LYS A 195 -15.31 4.08 9.07
N ASN A 196 -14.05 3.78 9.41
CA ASN A 196 -13.47 4.18 10.70
C ASN A 196 -12.67 5.50 10.63
N MET A 197 -12.82 6.27 9.55
CA MET A 197 -12.09 7.53 9.38
C MET A 197 -12.67 8.57 10.32
N THR A 198 -11.83 9.07 11.23
CA THR A 198 -12.21 10.08 12.23
C THR A 198 -11.75 11.48 11.84
N ILE A 199 -10.70 11.60 11.02
CA ILE A 199 -10.11 12.88 10.60
C ILE A 199 -9.92 12.89 9.08
N LEU A 200 -10.48 13.92 8.44
CA LEU A 200 -10.27 14.22 7.02
C LEU A 200 -9.63 15.60 6.87
N ASN A 201 -8.41 15.61 6.36
CA ASN A 201 -7.62 16.82 6.15
C ASN A 201 -7.37 17.02 4.66
N LEU A 202 -7.85 18.14 4.11
CA LEU A 202 -7.61 18.55 2.73
C LEU A 202 -7.03 19.98 2.75
N PHE A 203 -5.77 20.13 2.34
CA PHE A 203 -5.07 21.43 2.31
C PHE A 203 -4.50 21.72 0.93
N ASN A 204 -4.73 22.91 0.38
CA ASN A 204 -4.19 23.29 -0.93
C ASN A 204 -4.46 22.22 -2.01
N ALA A 205 -5.65 21.61 -1.97
CA ALA A 205 -5.99 20.45 -2.76
C ALA A 205 -7.05 20.78 -3.82
N THR A 206 -6.84 20.29 -5.04
CA THR A 206 -7.84 20.36 -6.10
C THR A 206 -8.34 18.95 -6.37
N ILE A 207 -9.66 18.74 -6.25
CA ILE A 207 -10.29 17.43 -6.42
C ILE A 207 -11.34 17.51 -7.53
N GLU A 208 -11.10 16.83 -8.66
CA GLU A 208 -12.00 16.88 -9.81
C GLU A 208 -13.32 16.13 -9.55
N SER A 209 -13.27 15.00 -8.83
CA SER A 209 -14.47 14.24 -8.51
C SER A 209 -14.36 13.37 -7.26
N ILE A 210 -15.45 13.33 -6.49
CA ILE A 210 -15.66 12.40 -5.37
C ILE A 210 -17.02 11.73 -5.58
N ARG A 211 -17.03 10.40 -5.69
CA ARG A 211 -18.25 9.61 -5.94
C ARG A 211 -18.23 8.30 -5.17
N GLY A 212 -19.38 7.91 -4.62
CA GLY A 212 -19.50 6.62 -3.92
C GLY A 212 -18.56 6.49 -2.71
N MET A 213 -18.14 7.61 -2.12
CA MET A 213 -17.35 7.61 -0.89
C MET A 213 -18.26 7.37 0.30
N GLN A 214 -17.94 6.35 1.11
CA GLN A 214 -18.72 5.95 2.28
C GLN A 214 -17.98 6.32 3.55
N ILE A 215 -18.58 7.16 4.38
CA ILE A 215 -18.01 7.63 5.66
C ILE A 215 -18.99 7.29 6.79
N ARG A 216 -18.50 6.84 7.95
CA ARG A 216 -19.34 6.53 9.12
C ARG A 216 -18.94 7.25 10.40
N ASP A 217 -17.64 7.26 10.75
CA ASP A 217 -17.18 7.67 12.09
C ASP A 217 -16.40 9.01 12.12
N LEU A 218 -16.73 9.93 11.21
CA LEU A 218 -16.00 11.18 11.04
C LEU A 218 -16.29 12.19 12.16
N ASN A 219 -15.23 12.69 12.80
CA ASN A 219 -15.30 13.66 13.88
C ASN A 219 -14.71 15.02 13.50
N GLU A 220 -13.80 15.04 12.53
CA GLU A 220 -13.00 16.22 12.22
C GLU A 220 -12.79 16.35 10.71
N VAL A 221 -13.05 17.55 10.19
CA VAL A 221 -12.88 17.88 8.77
C VAL A 221 -12.21 19.23 8.60
N TRP A 222 -11.00 19.26 8.05
CA TRP A 222 -10.30 20.51 7.77
C TRP A 222 -10.14 20.68 6.27
N LEU A 223 -10.78 21.71 5.73
CA LEU A 223 -10.65 22.12 4.33
C LEU A 223 -10.03 23.52 4.29
N THR A 224 -8.78 23.63 3.85
CA THR A 224 -8.11 24.92 3.64
C THR A 224 -7.65 25.02 2.20
N ASN A 225 -8.01 26.12 1.52
CA ASN A 225 -7.66 26.35 0.12
C ASN A 225 -7.93 25.11 -0.75
N THR A 226 -9.11 24.50 -0.56
CA THR A 226 -9.49 23.25 -1.20
C THR A 226 -10.65 23.47 -2.16
N HIS A 227 -10.52 22.95 -3.39
CA HIS A 227 -11.52 23.08 -4.44
C HIS A 227 -12.00 21.70 -4.88
N ILE A 228 -13.29 21.40 -4.69
CA ILE A 228 -13.89 20.12 -5.07
C ILE A 228 -14.93 20.36 -6.15
N PHE A 229 -14.78 19.77 -7.35
CA PHE A 229 -15.63 20.11 -8.49
C PHE A 229 -16.90 19.28 -8.66
N ASN A 230 -16.88 18.01 -8.25
CA ASN A 230 -18.01 17.10 -8.40
C ASN A 230 -18.09 16.16 -7.20
N TRP A 231 -18.72 16.62 -6.12
CA TRP A 231 -18.96 15.79 -4.95
C TRP A 231 -20.38 15.22 -4.95
N SER A 232 -20.46 13.91 -5.16
CA SER A 232 -21.68 13.12 -4.93
C SER A 232 -21.48 12.14 -3.78
N MET A 233 -22.49 12.02 -2.92
CA MET A 233 -22.47 11.15 -1.75
C MET A 233 -23.85 10.52 -1.54
N ASP A 234 -23.93 9.48 -0.72
CA ASP A 234 -25.21 8.93 -0.30
C ASP A 234 -25.77 9.65 0.94
N ASP A 235 -27.03 9.35 1.31
CA ASP A 235 -27.66 9.96 2.49
C ASP A 235 -26.91 9.64 3.80
N THR A 236 -26.26 8.48 3.89
CA THR A 236 -25.52 8.09 5.11
C THR A 236 -24.30 8.97 5.30
N THR A 237 -23.45 9.09 4.27
CA THR A 237 -22.28 9.98 4.28
C THR A 237 -22.68 11.43 4.47
N PHE A 238 -23.77 11.88 3.82
CA PHE A 238 -24.29 13.24 4.01
C PHE A 238 -24.67 13.52 5.47
N ASN A 239 -25.42 12.61 6.10
CA ASN A 239 -25.86 12.77 7.48
C ASN A 239 -24.67 12.79 8.45
N VAL A 240 -23.65 11.97 8.22
CA VAL A 240 -22.41 11.98 9.01
C VAL A 240 -21.71 13.33 8.90
N LEU A 241 -21.42 13.79 7.67
CA LEU A 241 -20.75 15.09 7.45
C LEU A 241 -21.55 16.25 8.02
N ASN A 242 -22.87 16.26 7.83
CA ASN A 242 -23.74 17.34 8.27
C ASN A 242 -24.00 17.34 9.78
N SER A 243 -23.70 16.25 10.49
CA SER A 243 -23.81 16.18 11.94
C SER A 243 -22.62 16.82 12.68
N ILE A 244 -21.53 17.09 11.96
CA ILE A 244 -20.32 17.70 12.51
C ILE A 244 -20.59 19.19 12.73
N VAL A 245 -20.32 19.67 13.95
CA VAL A 245 -20.55 21.06 14.34
C VAL A 245 -19.36 21.92 13.92
N GLU A 246 -19.61 23.20 13.62
CA GLU A 246 -18.53 24.15 13.34
C GLU A 246 -17.60 24.28 14.54
N LYS A 247 -16.29 24.29 14.27
CA LYS A 247 -15.29 24.57 15.28
C LYS A 247 -15.32 26.06 15.64
N HIS A 248 -15.44 26.37 16.93
CA HIS A 248 -15.15 27.70 17.48
C HIS A 248 -13.92 27.58 18.40
N ASP A 249 -12.91 28.42 18.15
CA ASP A 249 -11.55 28.29 18.70
C ASP A 249 -11.41 28.63 20.21
N ASP A 250 -12.48 28.59 20.99
CA ASP A 250 -12.51 29.25 22.31
C ASP A 250 -11.96 28.41 23.49
N SER A 251 -11.71 27.10 23.34
CA SER A 251 -11.59 26.22 24.52
C SER A 251 -10.29 25.43 24.75
N GLY A 252 -9.26 25.54 23.90
CA GLY A 252 -7.95 24.91 24.15
C GLY A 252 -7.94 23.36 24.25
N THR A 253 -9.09 22.70 24.12
CA THR A 253 -9.21 21.25 23.95
C THR A 253 -9.26 20.95 22.45
N ALA A 254 -8.63 19.84 22.03
CA ALA A 254 -8.58 19.42 20.63
C ALA A 254 -10.02 19.38 20.05
N PRO A 255 -10.39 20.33 19.19
CA PRO A 255 -11.77 20.57 18.86
C PRO A 255 -12.25 19.53 17.84
N ARG A 256 -13.35 18.84 18.16
CA ARG A 256 -14.12 18.07 17.19
C ARG A 256 -14.96 19.05 16.39
N GLY A 257 -15.00 18.91 15.08
CA GLY A 257 -15.76 19.82 14.23
C GLY A 257 -15.23 19.93 12.81
N TYR A 258 -15.85 20.82 12.04
CA TYR A 258 -15.31 21.21 10.74
C TYR A 258 -14.63 22.58 10.81
N GLN A 259 -13.61 22.77 9.98
CA GLN A 259 -12.94 24.05 9.73
C GLN A 259 -12.84 24.27 8.23
N LEU A 260 -13.29 25.43 7.76
CA LEU A 260 -13.30 25.81 6.36
C LEU A 260 -12.59 27.13 6.18
N GLN A 261 -11.61 27.15 5.30
CA GLN A 261 -10.88 28.37 4.95
C GLN A 261 -10.63 28.37 3.45
N ASP A 262 -11.06 29.43 2.75
CA ASP A 262 -10.81 29.63 1.32
C ASP A 262 -11.13 28.41 0.44
N SER A 263 -12.14 27.63 0.84
CA SER A 263 -12.48 26.35 0.19
C SER A 263 -13.82 26.45 -0.52
N SER A 264 -13.95 25.76 -1.64
CA SER A 264 -15.17 25.76 -2.46
C SER A 264 -15.55 24.36 -2.92
N MET A 265 -16.87 24.15 -3.06
CA MET A 265 -17.44 22.95 -3.62
C MET A 265 -18.35 23.34 -4.77
N MET A 266 -18.07 22.79 -5.94
CA MET A 266 -18.92 22.87 -7.12
C MET A 266 -19.52 21.48 -7.37
N PHE A 267 -20.59 21.46 -8.14
CA PHE A 267 -21.20 20.22 -8.59
C PHE A 267 -21.83 20.45 -9.97
N ASP A 268 -21.85 19.40 -10.79
CA ASP A 268 -22.63 19.39 -12.02
C ASP A 268 -24.10 19.02 -11.71
N LYS A 269 -25.00 20.02 -11.80
CA LYS A 269 -26.44 19.81 -11.61
C LYS A 269 -27.01 18.79 -12.59
N SER A 270 -26.59 18.82 -13.86
CA SER A 270 -27.07 17.87 -14.87
C SER A 270 -26.67 16.45 -14.53
N LEU A 271 -25.44 16.26 -14.03
CA LEU A 271 -24.98 14.97 -13.54
C LEU A 271 -25.80 14.49 -12.34
N CYS A 272 -26.06 15.38 -11.38
CA CYS A 272 -26.86 15.06 -10.20
C CYS A 272 -28.29 14.63 -10.58
N ASP A 273 -28.96 15.41 -11.43
CA ASP A 273 -30.31 15.11 -11.91
C ASP A 273 -30.36 13.77 -12.66
N LYS A 274 -29.36 13.47 -13.50
CA LYS A 274 -29.24 12.18 -14.23
C LYS A 274 -29.10 10.98 -13.30
N GLN A 275 -28.47 11.17 -12.14
CA GLN A 275 -28.31 10.13 -11.12
C GLN A 275 -29.49 10.08 -10.15
N SER A 276 -30.58 10.81 -10.42
CA SER A 276 -31.73 10.95 -9.52
C SER A 276 -31.32 11.45 -8.13
N GLY A 277 -30.26 12.27 -8.06
CA GLY A 277 -29.80 12.90 -6.84
C GLY A 277 -30.58 14.17 -6.53
N ALA A 278 -30.47 14.63 -5.29
CA ALA A 278 -30.99 15.92 -4.84
C ALA A 278 -29.84 16.80 -4.38
N LEU A 279 -29.92 18.09 -4.70
CA LEU A 279 -28.97 19.08 -4.19
C LEU A 279 -29.31 19.38 -2.73
N LYS A 280 -28.33 19.21 -1.84
CA LYS A 280 -28.46 19.54 -0.43
C LYS A 280 -27.33 20.48 -0.01
N THR A 281 -27.65 21.41 0.88
CA THR A 281 -26.64 22.25 1.52
C THR A 281 -25.97 21.47 2.64
N LEU A 282 -24.65 21.30 2.55
CA LEU A 282 -23.79 20.79 3.59
C LEU A 282 -23.25 21.97 4.42
N TRP A 283 -23.32 21.87 5.74
CA TRP A 283 -22.89 22.93 6.67
C TRP A 283 -23.52 24.28 6.32
N THR A 284 -24.72 24.56 6.81
CA THR A 284 -25.52 25.73 6.41
C THR A 284 -24.78 27.06 6.46
N GLN A 285 -23.80 27.21 7.35
CA GLN A 285 -22.98 28.42 7.49
C GLN A 285 -21.99 28.62 6.31
N ALA A 286 -21.60 27.53 5.64
CA ALA A 286 -20.63 27.52 4.57
C ALA A 286 -21.24 27.64 3.16
N ASN A 287 -22.57 27.54 3.03
CA ASN A 287 -23.28 27.54 1.74
C ASN A 287 -22.72 26.51 0.72
N MET A 288 -22.19 25.38 1.20
CA MET A 288 -21.64 24.34 0.35
C MET A 288 -22.77 23.45 -0.15
N THR A 289 -22.89 23.27 -1.47
CA THR A 289 -23.94 22.42 -2.04
C THR A 289 -23.32 21.15 -2.60
N VAL A 290 -23.88 20.01 -2.23
CA VAL A 290 -23.45 18.68 -2.67
C VAL A 290 -24.60 17.94 -3.34
N CYS A 291 -24.28 16.98 -4.22
CA CYS A 291 -25.27 16.07 -4.77
C CYS A 291 -25.45 14.86 -3.85
N VAL A 292 -26.64 14.69 -3.30
CA VAL A 292 -26.96 13.53 -2.46
C VAL A 292 -27.79 12.56 -3.29
N LEU A 293 -27.19 11.40 -3.56
CA LEU A 293 -27.81 10.33 -4.31
C LEU A 293 -28.74 9.57 -3.38
N ALA A 294 -29.98 9.33 -3.84
CA ALA A 294 -30.86 8.40 -3.16
C ALA A 294 -30.13 7.05 -3.08
N GLN A 295 -29.95 6.51 -1.86
CA GLN A 295 -29.46 5.15 -1.75
C GLN A 295 -30.40 4.27 -2.58
N PRO A 296 -29.87 3.38 -3.45
CA PRO A 296 -30.72 2.38 -4.03
C PRO A 296 -31.36 1.68 -2.85
N SER A 297 -32.68 1.85 -2.71
CA SER A 297 -33.41 1.04 -1.77
C SER A 297 -33.14 -0.37 -2.24
N ILE A 298 -32.22 -1.06 -1.56
CA ILE A 298 -32.14 -2.50 -1.62
C ILE A 298 -33.45 -2.88 -0.96
N GLY A 299 -34.54 -2.82 -1.75
CA GLY A 299 -35.82 -3.34 -1.37
C GLY A 299 -35.47 -4.69 -0.81
N SER A 300 -35.82 -4.90 0.45
CA SER A 300 -35.69 -6.17 1.15
C SER A 300 -36.50 -7.20 0.36
N ASN A 301 -35.97 -7.61 -0.78
CA ASN A 301 -36.44 -8.69 -1.62
C ASN A 301 -35.89 -9.96 -1.00
N THR A 302 -36.27 -10.20 0.25
CA THR A 302 -36.34 -11.54 0.84
C THR A 302 -37.29 -12.45 0.04
N GLY A 303 -37.97 -11.94 -0.99
CA GLY A 303 -38.93 -12.70 -1.81
C GLY A 303 -38.53 -13.00 -3.25
N VAL A 304 -37.44 -12.46 -3.82
CA VAL A 304 -37.09 -12.76 -5.23
C VAL A 304 -35.58 -12.87 -5.40
N ILE A 305 -35.06 -14.06 -5.11
CA ILE A 305 -33.82 -14.55 -5.74
C ILE A 305 -34.14 -14.63 -7.24
N ILE A 306 -33.75 -13.62 -8.02
CA ILE A 306 -33.75 -13.73 -9.47
C ILE A 306 -32.66 -14.76 -9.81
N PRO A 307 -32.98 -15.90 -10.44
CA PRO A 307 -32.01 -16.89 -10.89
C PRO A 307 -31.29 -16.39 -12.16
N ALA A 308 -30.64 -15.21 -12.09
CA ALA A 308 -29.86 -14.67 -13.20
C ALA A 308 -28.45 -15.29 -13.32
N SER A 309 -28.02 -16.06 -12.31
CA SER A 309 -26.73 -16.73 -12.30
C SER A 309 -26.74 -18.09 -13.00
N ALA A 310 -27.89 -18.76 -13.16
CA ALA A 310 -27.94 -20.04 -13.86
C ALA A 310 -27.79 -19.87 -15.39
N ALA A 311 -28.50 -18.93 -16.01
CA ALA A 311 -28.39 -18.70 -17.45
C ALA A 311 -27.01 -18.18 -17.86
N SER A 312 -26.42 -17.29 -17.07
CA SER A 312 -25.07 -16.74 -17.31
C SER A 312 -23.98 -17.80 -17.21
N VAL A 313 -24.06 -18.68 -16.20
CA VAL A 313 -23.12 -19.80 -16.03
C VAL A 313 -23.31 -20.87 -17.10
N VAL A 314 -24.54 -21.14 -17.55
CA VAL A 314 -24.81 -22.08 -18.66
C VAL A 314 -24.28 -21.54 -19.99
N VAL A 315 -24.41 -20.24 -20.26
CA VAL A 315 -23.82 -19.61 -21.46
C VAL A 315 -22.29 -19.65 -21.39
N LEU A 316 -21.67 -19.36 -20.25
CA LEU A 316 -20.22 -19.43 -20.08
C LEU A 316 -19.69 -20.87 -20.21
N ALA A 317 -20.37 -21.84 -19.59
CA ALA A 317 -20.04 -23.25 -19.69
C ALA A 317 -20.22 -23.76 -21.14
N GLY A 318 -21.29 -23.35 -21.82
CA GLY A 318 -21.52 -23.67 -23.24
C GLY A 318 -20.43 -23.11 -24.16
N LEU A 319 -20.00 -21.87 -23.94
CA LEU A 319 -18.88 -21.27 -24.67
C LEU A 319 -17.56 -22.01 -24.43
N LEU A 320 -17.25 -22.37 -23.18
CA LEU A 320 -16.07 -23.16 -22.83
C LEU A 320 -16.10 -24.56 -23.49
N LEU A 321 -17.26 -25.22 -23.53
CA LEU A 321 -17.43 -26.53 -24.14
C LEU A 321 -17.28 -26.48 -25.67
N LEU A 322 -17.75 -25.41 -26.32
CA LEU A 322 -17.55 -25.17 -27.75
C LEU A 322 -16.08 -24.93 -28.10
N VAL A 323 -15.37 -24.14 -27.29
CA VAL A 323 -13.93 -23.91 -27.47
C VAL A 323 -13.13 -25.19 -27.26
N TYR A 324 -13.47 -25.98 -26.24
CA TYR A 324 -12.82 -27.26 -25.97
C TYR A 324 -13.03 -28.24 -27.13
N ARG A 325 -14.26 -28.37 -27.65
CA ARG A 325 -14.55 -29.24 -28.81
C ARG A 325 -13.79 -28.82 -30.07
N LYS A 326 -13.68 -27.51 -30.34
CA LYS A 326 -12.87 -27.01 -31.47
C LYS A 326 -11.39 -27.37 -31.33
N LYS A 327 -10.81 -27.24 -30.12
CA LYS A 327 -9.42 -27.62 -29.87
C LYS A 327 -9.19 -29.14 -29.98
N ALA A 328 -10.11 -29.95 -29.45
CA ALA A 328 -10.00 -31.40 -29.54
C ALA A 328 -10.07 -31.91 -31.00
N ALA A 329 -10.91 -31.30 -31.85
CA ALA A 329 -10.97 -31.64 -33.26
C ALA A 329 -9.69 -31.25 -34.04
N ALA A 330 -9.03 -30.16 -33.64
CA ALA A 330 -7.75 -29.73 -34.22
C ALA A 330 -6.56 -30.57 -33.75
N MET A 331 -6.69 -31.31 -32.65
CA MET A 331 -5.66 -32.22 -32.13
C MET A 331 -5.78 -33.65 -32.68
N LYS A 332 -6.58 -33.89 -33.72
CA LYS A 332 -6.58 -35.20 -34.37
C LYS A 332 -5.22 -35.39 -35.04
N PRO A 333 -4.36 -36.31 -34.55
CA PRO A 333 -3.02 -36.45 -35.08
C PRO A 333 -3.12 -36.91 -36.53
N GLU A 334 -2.60 -36.08 -37.45
CA GLU A 334 -2.22 -36.58 -38.77
C GLU A 334 -1.24 -37.74 -38.58
N HIS A 335 -1.50 -38.81 -39.31
CA HIS A 335 -0.81 -40.08 -39.23
C HIS A 335 0.72 -39.91 -39.10
N PRO A 336 1.37 -40.61 -38.14
CA PRO A 336 2.82 -40.73 -38.18
C PRO A 336 3.20 -41.65 -39.33
N GLU A 337 3.68 -41.04 -40.42
CA GLU A 337 4.35 -41.73 -41.50
C GLU A 337 5.64 -42.35 -40.94
N PHE A 338 5.66 -43.67 -40.87
CA PHE A 338 6.80 -44.48 -40.43
C PHE A 338 7.97 -44.30 -41.41
N LEU A 339 8.93 -43.44 -41.08
CA LEU A 339 10.24 -43.42 -41.72
C LEU A 339 11.22 -44.26 -40.91
N SER A 340 11.37 -45.51 -41.36
CA SER A 340 12.54 -46.36 -41.11
C SER A 340 13.76 -45.69 -41.75
N LEU A 341 14.77 -45.31 -40.97
CA LEU A 341 16.09 -44.97 -41.50
C LEU A 341 17.22 -45.55 -40.66
N GLU A 342 18.02 -46.34 -41.37
CA GLU A 342 19.17 -47.15 -40.98
C GLU A 342 20.28 -46.38 -40.27
N ALA A 343 20.88 -47.06 -39.29
CA ALA A 343 22.13 -46.66 -38.68
C ALA A 343 23.30 -46.90 -39.65
N LYS A 344 24.11 -45.87 -39.90
CA LYS A 344 25.43 -46.01 -40.51
C LYS A 344 26.51 -45.65 -39.49
N SER A 345 27.19 -46.68 -39.01
CA SER A 345 28.43 -46.63 -38.25
C SER A 345 29.57 -46.26 -39.18
N THR A 346 30.42 -45.33 -38.77
CA THR A 346 31.81 -45.24 -39.28
C THR A 346 32.72 -44.66 -38.20
N ASN A 347 33.88 -45.31 -38.10
CA ASN A 347 35.08 -44.94 -37.34
C ASN A 347 35.67 -43.61 -37.76
#